data_AF-A0A818AB33-F1
#
_entry.id   AF-A0A818AB33-F1
#
_cell.length_a   1.000
_cell.length_b   1.000
_cell.length_c   1.000
_cell.angle_alpha   90.00
_cell.angle_beta   90.00
_cell.angle_gamma   90.00
#
_symmetry.space_group_name_H-M   'P 1'
#
loop_
_entity.id
_entity.type
_entity.pdbx_description
1 polymer ?
#
loop_
_entity_poly.entity_id
_entity_poly.type
_entity_poly.pdbx_seq_one_letter_code
_entity_poly.pdbx_strand_id
1 'polypeptide(L)'
;PSEEDQAVTAVLNKIGKSRNVSLTQIALAYVMAKQPYTFPIIGIRKIEHLQDNIQALKIRLTKEEIEEIEKAYDFKLGFPHDMIGQHPSQNWLLPLVGHCKWMEPVKSLDAS
;
A
#
# COMPACT_ATOMS: atom_id res chain seq x y z
N PRO A 1 1.57 -13.18 -9.96
CA PRO A 1 2.33 -11.93 -9.74
C PRO A 1 2.41 -11.15 -11.04
N SER A 2 1.99 -9.88 -11.02
CA SER A 2 2.15 -8.96 -12.14
C SER A 2 3.64 -8.66 -12.40
N GLU A 3 3.97 -8.09 -13.56
CA GLU A 3 5.35 -7.64 -13.83
C GLU A 3 5.80 -6.55 -12.84
N GLU A 4 4.85 -5.70 -12.41
CA GLU A 4 5.07 -4.66 -11.39
C GLU A 4 5.41 -5.27 -10.03
N ASP A 5 4.69 -6.32 -9.61
CA ASP A 5 4.98 -7.02 -8.36
C ASP A 5 6.42 -7.59 -8.36
N GLN A 6 6.87 -8.07 -9.51
CA GLN A 6 8.22 -8.63 -9.67
C GLN A 6 9.29 -7.52 -9.61
N ALA A 7 9.05 -6.37 -10.21
CA ALA A 7 9.95 -5.22 -10.15
C ALA A 7 10.12 -4.72 -8.70
N VAL A 8 9.03 -4.55 -7.96
CA VAL A 8 9.07 -4.15 -6.54
C VAL A 8 9.78 -5.21 -5.70
N THR A 9 9.47 -6.50 -5.93
CA THR A 9 10.14 -7.62 -5.25
C THR A 9 11.65 -7.64 -5.49
N ALA A 10 12.09 -7.31 -6.70
CA ALA A 10 13.51 -7.24 -7.03
C ALA A 10 14.23 -6.13 -6.24
N VAL A 11 13.62 -4.95 -6.13
CA VAL A 11 14.18 -3.82 -5.36
C VAL A 11 14.21 -4.14 -3.86
N LEU A 12 13.13 -4.66 -3.30
CA LEU A 12 13.09 -5.06 -1.89
C LEU A 12 14.14 -6.15 -1.57
N ASN A 13 14.33 -7.12 -2.47
CA ASN A 13 15.36 -8.14 -2.30
C ASN A 13 16.78 -7.57 -2.38
N LYS A 14 17.02 -6.59 -3.25
CA LYS A 14 18.31 -5.90 -3.35
C LYS A 14 18.65 -5.21 -2.03
N ILE A 15 17.73 -4.43 -1.48
CA ILE A 15 17.90 -3.74 -0.19
C ILE A 15 18.06 -4.76 0.95
N GLY A 16 17.25 -5.82 0.96
CA GLY A 16 17.33 -6.90 1.96
C GLY A 16 18.70 -7.59 1.96
N LYS A 17 19.25 -7.91 0.78
CA LYS A 17 20.59 -8.48 0.63
C LYS A 17 21.68 -7.54 1.15
N SER A 18 21.62 -6.25 0.83
CA SER A 18 22.58 -5.26 1.31
C SER A 18 22.60 -5.14 2.85
N ARG A 19 21.47 -5.38 3.51
CA ARG A 19 21.32 -5.30 4.97
C ARG A 19 21.34 -6.66 5.68
N ASN A 20 21.48 -7.76 4.93
CA ASN A 20 21.38 -9.13 5.44
C ASN A 20 20.08 -9.39 6.23
N VAL A 21 18.96 -8.88 5.72
CA VAL A 21 17.60 -9.04 6.28
C VAL A 21 16.65 -9.60 5.23
N SER A 22 15.53 -10.19 5.68
CA SER A 22 14.56 -10.75 4.76
C SER A 22 13.75 -9.65 4.05
N LEU A 23 13.23 -9.99 2.86
CA LEU A 23 12.35 -9.09 2.09
C LEU A 23 11.11 -8.67 2.88
N THR A 24 10.52 -9.59 3.66
CA THR A 24 9.36 -9.31 4.50
C THR A 24 9.67 -8.29 5.59
N GLN A 25 10.88 -8.34 6.16
CA GLN A 25 11.33 -7.35 7.14
C GLN A 25 11.48 -5.95 6.52
N ILE A 26 12.06 -5.84 5.32
CA ILE A 26 12.14 -4.55 4.60
C ILE A 26 10.76 -4.01 4.24
N ALA A 27 9.87 -4.86 3.72
CA ALA A 27 8.53 -4.44 3.33
C ALA A 27 7.74 -3.87 4.53
N LEU A 28 7.81 -4.54 5.69
CA LEU A 28 7.14 -4.07 6.89
C LEU A 28 7.76 -2.77 7.42
N ALA A 29 9.10 -2.66 7.40
CA ALA A 29 9.79 -1.44 7.79
C ALA A 29 9.44 -0.25 6.87
N TYR A 30 9.25 -0.48 5.58
CA TYR A 30 8.81 0.53 4.61
C TYR A 30 7.41 1.06 4.92
N VAL A 31 6.44 0.18 5.16
CA VAL A 31 5.06 0.57 5.52
C VAL A 31 5.03 1.43 6.78
N MET A 32 5.85 1.07 7.77
CA MET A 32 5.97 1.84 9.01
C MET A 32 6.68 3.18 8.83
N ALA A 33 7.61 3.28 7.88
CA ALA A 33 8.38 4.50 7.61
C ALA A 33 7.59 5.54 6.80
N LYS A 34 6.61 5.11 6.00
CA LYS A 34 5.93 5.98 5.03
C LYS A 34 5.12 7.12 5.66
N GLN A 35 4.54 6.89 6.84
CA GLN A 35 3.68 7.87 7.50
C GLN A 35 3.81 7.73 9.02
N PRO A 36 3.83 8.84 9.79
CA PRO A 36 3.76 8.77 11.24
C PRO A 36 2.42 8.14 11.67
N TYR A 37 2.48 7.22 12.64
CA TYR A 37 1.31 6.52 13.22
C TYR A 37 0.63 5.46 12.32
N THR A 38 1.39 4.77 11.47
CA THR A 38 0.90 3.59 10.74
C THR A 38 1.02 2.31 11.59
N PHE A 39 -0.10 1.63 11.80
CA PHE A 39 -0.17 0.33 12.50
C PHE A 39 -0.65 -0.76 11.54
N PRO A 40 0.26 -1.48 10.87
CA PRO A 40 -0.13 -2.51 9.91
C PRO A 40 -0.82 -3.69 10.60
N ILE A 41 -1.91 -4.19 10.01
CA ILE A 41 -2.56 -5.43 10.43
C ILE A 41 -1.86 -6.58 9.72
N ILE A 42 -1.09 -7.38 10.47
CA ILE A 42 -0.26 -8.45 9.89
C ILE A 42 -0.87 -9.81 10.23
N GLY A 43 -1.27 -10.56 9.21
CA GLY A 43 -1.72 -11.94 9.37
C GLY A 43 -0.53 -12.90 9.52
N ILE A 44 -0.49 -13.67 10.61
CA ILE A 44 0.53 -14.70 10.85
C ILE A 44 -0.09 -16.09 10.82
N ARG A 45 0.54 -17.02 10.09
CA ARG A 45 0.15 -18.45 10.07
C ARG A 45 1.24 -19.38 10.63
N LYS A 46 2.45 -18.85 10.87
CA LYS A 46 3.63 -19.56 11.38
C LYS A 46 4.37 -18.70 12.40
N ILE A 47 5.05 -19.34 13.34
CA ILE A 47 5.84 -18.67 14.39
C ILE A 47 7.04 -17.92 13.81
N GLU A 48 7.66 -18.45 12.76
CA GLU A 48 8.78 -17.80 12.05
C GLU A 48 8.42 -16.39 11.56
N HIS A 49 7.21 -16.21 11.03
CA HIS A 49 6.74 -14.90 10.57
C HIS A 49 6.56 -13.90 11.71
N LEU A 50 6.15 -14.37 12.90
CA LEU A 50 6.07 -13.52 14.08
C LEU A 50 7.46 -13.00 14.47
N GLN A 51 8.46 -13.89 14.47
CA GLN A 51 9.84 -13.52 14.79
C GLN A 51 10.40 -12.52 13.77
N ASP A 52 10.16 -12.74 12.47
CA ASP A 52 10.56 -11.80 11.41
C ASP A 52 9.91 -10.44 11.59
N ASN A 53 8.61 -10.39 11.87
CA ASN A 53 7.90 -9.12 12.09
C ASN A 53 8.49 -8.33 13.25
N ILE A 54 8.87 -9.01 14.34
CA ILE A 54 9.51 -8.37 15.49
C ILE A 54 10.88 -7.79 15.11
N GLN A 55 11.67 -8.49 14.28
CA GLN A 55 12.95 -7.96 13.82
C GLN A 55 12.78 -6.76 12.89
N ALA A 56 11.75 -6.76 12.05
CA ALA A 56 11.43 -5.64 11.17
C ALA A 56 11.22 -4.31 11.93
N LEU A 57 10.66 -4.35 13.14
CA LEU A 57 10.41 -3.16 13.97
C LEU A 57 11.70 -2.39 14.31
N LYS A 58 12.83 -3.10 14.34
CA LYS A 58 14.15 -2.53 14.65
C LYS A 58 14.81 -1.87 13.44
N ILE A 59 14.30 -2.13 12.24
CA ILE A 59 14.88 -1.59 11.01
C ILE A 59 14.42 -0.15 10.83
N ARG A 60 15.37 0.70 10.45
CA ARG A 60 15.13 2.07 10.01
C ARG A 60 15.72 2.21 8.61
N LEU A 61 14.85 2.45 7.64
CA LEU A 61 15.25 2.68 6.24
C LEU A 61 15.76 4.11 6.11
N THR A 62 16.74 4.31 5.23
CA THR A 62 17.19 5.66 4.87
C THR A 62 16.25 6.27 3.82
N LYS A 63 16.38 7.58 3.60
CA LYS A 63 15.54 8.27 2.60
C LYS A 63 15.81 7.73 1.19
N GLU A 64 17.06 7.43 0.89
CA GLU A 64 17.50 6.91 -0.40
C GLU A 64 16.89 5.54 -0.70
N GLU A 65 16.79 4.67 0.32
CA GLU A 65 16.16 3.36 0.18
C GLU A 65 14.64 3.46 -0.02
N ILE A 66 13.99 4.40 0.67
CA ILE A 66 12.57 4.69 0.48
C ILE A 66 12.32 5.18 -0.95
N GLU A 67 13.14 6.12 -1.43
CA GLU A 67 13.06 6.60 -2.81
C GLU A 67 13.32 5.49 -3.85
N GLU A 68 14.23 4.56 -3.58
CA GLU A 68 14.49 3.42 -4.47
C GLU A 68 13.27 2.50 -4.57
N ILE A 69 12.58 2.23 -3.44
CA ILE A 69 11.35 1.43 -3.41
C ILE A 69 10.22 2.14 -4.18
N GLU A 70 10.07 3.44 -3.99
CA GLU A 70 8.98 4.22 -4.61
C GLU A 70 9.13 4.33 -6.14
N LYS A 71 10.37 4.37 -6.66
CA LYS A 71 10.61 4.36 -8.11
C LYS A 71 10.20 3.07 -8.79
N ALA A 72 10.04 1.97 -8.05
CA ALA A 72 9.68 0.67 -8.58
C ALA A 72 8.16 0.46 -8.75
N TYR A 73 7.33 1.40 -8.28
CA TYR A 73 5.88 1.24 -8.23
C TYR A 73 5.15 2.48 -8.77
N ASP A 74 4.27 2.27 -9.74
CA ASP A 74 3.31 3.29 -10.18
C ASP A 74 2.02 3.20 -9.35
N PHE A 75 1.61 4.33 -8.76
CA PHE A 75 0.39 4.39 -7.95
C PHE A 75 -0.85 4.07 -8.81
N LYS A 76 -1.54 2.99 -8.44
CA LYS A 76 -2.86 2.62 -8.99
C LYS A 76 -3.87 2.55 -7.86
N LEU A 77 -5.08 3.04 -8.11
CA LEU A 77 -6.20 2.95 -7.18
C LEU A 77 -6.55 1.51 -6.82
N GLY A 78 -6.41 0.57 -7.75
CA GLY A 78 -6.49 -0.86 -7.50
C GLY A 78 -7.86 -1.31 -6.96
N PHE A 79 -7.85 -2.39 -6.18
CA PHE A 79 -9.03 -2.84 -5.43
C PHE A 79 -9.43 -1.84 -4.33
N PRO A 80 -10.73 -1.62 -4.07
CA PRO A 80 -11.88 -2.19 -4.76
C PRO A 80 -12.30 -1.40 -6.00
N HIS A 81 -11.65 -0.28 -6.33
CA HIS A 81 -12.05 0.60 -7.43
C HIS A 81 -12.05 -0.10 -8.80
N ASP A 82 -11.14 -1.03 -9.04
CA ASP A 82 -11.15 -1.87 -10.26
C ASP A 82 -12.35 -2.84 -10.30
N MET A 83 -12.89 -3.21 -9.13
CA MET A 83 -13.99 -4.16 -8.99
C MET A 83 -15.37 -3.48 -8.98
N ILE A 84 -15.50 -2.36 -8.27
CA ILE A 84 -16.78 -1.67 -8.04
C ILE A 84 -16.86 -0.34 -8.78
N GLY A 85 -15.91 -0.03 -9.65
CA GLY A 85 -15.87 1.25 -10.35
C GLY A 85 -15.48 2.42 -9.44
N GLN A 86 -15.01 3.49 -10.08
CA GLN A 86 -14.57 4.71 -9.38
C GLN A 86 -15.73 5.65 -9.09
N HIS A 87 -16.77 5.62 -9.92
CA HIS A 87 -17.92 6.49 -9.80
C HIS A 87 -19.13 5.74 -9.23
N PRO A 88 -19.93 6.35 -8.34
CA PRO A 88 -21.12 5.73 -7.77
C PRO A 88 -22.12 5.21 -8.82
N SER A 89 -22.21 5.84 -9.99
CA SER A 89 -23.07 5.37 -11.10
C SER A 89 -22.54 4.10 -11.79
N GLN A 90 -21.24 3.82 -11.68
CA GLN A 90 -20.60 2.62 -12.23
C GLN A 90 -20.54 1.49 -11.20
N ASN A 91 -20.94 1.76 -9.96
CA ASN A 91 -20.76 0.85 -8.84
C ASN A 91 -21.93 -0.09 -8.69
N TRP A 92 -21.71 -1.36 -9.08
CA TRP A 92 -22.71 -2.42 -9.02
C TRP A 92 -23.15 -2.78 -7.59
N LEU A 93 -22.31 -2.51 -6.59
CA LEU A 93 -22.61 -2.84 -5.19
C LEU A 93 -23.58 -1.83 -4.57
N LEU A 94 -23.48 -0.54 -4.93
CA LEU A 94 -24.27 0.52 -4.29
C LEU A 94 -25.79 0.29 -4.40
N PRO A 95 -26.38 -0.07 -5.57
CA PRO A 95 -27.81 -0.37 -5.67
C PRO A 95 -28.30 -1.47 -4.73
N LEU A 96 -27.44 -2.39 -4.30
CA LEU A 96 -27.80 -3.53 -3.43
C LEU A 96 -27.87 -3.14 -1.94
N VAL A 97 -27.11 -2.14 -1.52
CA VAL A 97 -27.02 -1.71 -0.11
C VAL A 97 -27.92 -0.51 0.21
N GLY A 98 -28.36 0.25 -0.80
CA GLY A 98 -29.30 1.35 -0.63
C GLY A 98 -29.38 2.29 -1.85
N HIS A 99 -30.31 3.22 -1.83
CA HIS A 99 -30.41 4.25 -2.88
C HIS A 99 -29.44 5.40 -2.60
N CYS A 100 -28.28 5.38 -3.24
CA CYS A 100 -27.35 6.50 -3.24
C CYS A 100 -27.65 7.44 -4.41
N LYS A 101 -28.30 8.59 -4.14
CA LYS A 101 -28.41 9.68 -5.12
C LYS A 101 -27.12 10.49 -5.09
N TRP A 102 -26.33 10.41 -6.15
CA TRP A 102 -25.15 11.26 -6.28
C TRP A 102 -25.58 12.72 -6.43
N MET A 103 -25.00 13.61 -5.62
CA MET A 103 -25.10 15.06 -5.81
C MET A 103 -23.76 15.54 -6.33
N GLU A 104 -23.77 16.24 -7.46
CA GLU A 104 -22.57 16.91 -7.95
C GLU A 104 -22.08 17.92 -6.91
N PRO A 105 -20.77 18.09 -6.73
CA PRO A 105 -20.25 19.09 -5.80
C PRO A 105 -20.77 20.46 -6.22
N VAL A 106 -21.45 21.14 -5.29
CA VAL A 106 -21.93 22.51 -5.50
C VAL A 106 -20.71 23.36 -5.82
N LYS A 107 -20.69 23.96 -7.01
CA LYS A 107 -19.65 24.91 -7.41
C LYS A 107 -19.61 26.00 -6.33
N SER A 108 -18.49 26.17 -5.63
CA SER A 108 -18.38 27.19 -4.60
C SER A 108 -18.66 28.57 -5.21
N LEU A 109 -19.39 29.41 -4.48
CA LEU A 109 -19.90 30.71 -4.93
C LEU A 109 -18.81 31.80 -4.97
N ASP A 110 -17.56 31.42 -5.20
CA ASP A 110 -16.39 32.27 -4.92
C ASP A 110 -15.65 32.72 -6.19
N ALA A 111 -16.32 32.68 -7.34
CA ALA A 111 -15.84 33.27 -8.60
C ALA A 111 -16.92 34.16 -9.20
N SER A 112 -17.15 35.31 -8.54
CA SER A 112 -17.82 36.50 -9.10
C SER A 112 -16.78 37.59 -9.31
#